data_AF-A0A6V8D7D6-F1
#
_entry.id   AF-A0A6V8D7D6-F1
#
_cell.length_a   1.000
_cell.length_b   1.000
_cell.length_c   1.000
_cell.angle_alpha   90.00
_cell.angle_beta   90.00
_cell.angle_gamma   90.00
#
_symmetry.space_group_name_H-M   'P 1'
#
loop_
_entity.id
_entity.type
_entity.pdbx_description
1 polymer ?
#
loop_
_entity_poly.entity_id
_entity_poly.type
_entity_poly.pdbx_seq_one_letter_code
_entity_poly.pdbx_strand_id
1 'polypeptide(L)'
;MAEVKATLPQRCLTLSILVCLCSVAWSPVALAESAWQEDGWLTTTLAQDRLDAGDEFGCYGIPGLSWQTDPGAVATECRTYIEQRVAASSWGDVPISTYTPGGLTMAQHTTVAEQGFVVHGDNTGLSVSAWHDANNTPTDKWDWYNLGRRGGSMEQLIGSLEEVQTAVEEGGLVNLYWVGRVNDATIRHDRDISAYLAEVPNVWLTTWGEAWSYWTVNDCYEFTHDTQTEGEQTVLIFESLVTEECSAMNPEAWNVPITWVLDLDGANVESIEGPSGPLADITGVRKTTEGYAQAEGEHLHLSVVNGHQVEIRYNGSSSHDVVGRTEFFNNHSAAVTIAAHETHDLFKWSKRFVDDDHLVFTWLVEPREGLSEAGWLRYVAAGVAISTVIGMLLVLKKEGLGPLAKGQDAQPSSPPKSE
;
A
#
# COMPACT_ATOMS: atom_id res chain seq x y z
N MET A 1 10.03 29.21 -62.81
CA MET A 1 9.36 28.33 -61.84
C MET A 1 9.38 26.92 -62.40
N ALA A 2 10.38 26.12 -62.02
CA ALA A 2 10.43 24.71 -62.39
C ALA A 2 9.95 23.92 -61.16
N GLU A 3 8.75 23.35 -61.26
CA GLU A 3 8.25 22.37 -60.30
C GLU A 3 9.18 21.16 -60.36
N VAL A 4 10.02 20.98 -59.33
CA VAL A 4 10.79 19.76 -59.15
C VAL A 4 9.79 18.65 -58.84
N LYS A 5 9.37 17.90 -59.87
CA LYS A 5 8.60 16.67 -59.71
C LYS A 5 9.48 15.66 -58.97
N ALA A 6 9.30 15.59 -57.65
CA ALA A 6 9.84 14.51 -56.83
C ALA A 6 9.41 13.18 -57.48
N THR A 7 10.40 12.39 -57.89
CA THR A 7 10.15 11.09 -58.50
C THR A 7 9.48 10.18 -57.47
N LEU A 8 8.57 9.30 -57.91
CA LEU A 8 7.86 8.32 -57.08
C LEU A 8 8.72 7.65 -55.97
N PRO A 9 9.97 7.21 -56.24
CA PRO A 9 10.85 6.64 -55.19
C PRO A 9 11.30 7.62 -54.10
N GLN A 10 11.39 8.91 -54.41
CA GLN A 10 11.79 9.94 -53.44
C GLN A 10 10.64 10.25 -52.49
N ARG A 11 9.40 10.24 -52.99
CA ARG A 11 8.18 10.34 -52.16
C ARG A 11 8.04 9.15 -51.23
N CYS A 12 8.34 7.92 -51.68
CA CYS A 12 8.31 6.74 -50.82
C CYS A 12 9.36 6.81 -49.70
N LEU A 13 10.58 7.27 -49.99
CA LEU A 13 11.63 7.39 -48.96
C LEU A 13 11.26 8.43 -47.90
N THR A 14 10.74 9.58 -48.32
CA THR A 14 10.26 10.61 -47.38
C THR A 14 9.10 10.08 -46.54
N LEU A 15 8.16 9.32 -47.14
CA LEU A 15 7.07 8.68 -46.42
C LEU A 15 7.58 7.66 -45.39
N SER A 16 8.56 6.82 -45.76
CA SER A 16 9.15 5.83 -44.85
C SER A 16 9.89 6.48 -43.68
N ILE A 17 10.64 7.55 -43.91
CA ILE A 17 11.32 8.30 -42.84
C ILE A 17 10.30 8.98 -41.93
N LEU A 18 9.23 9.55 -42.51
CA LEU A 18 8.15 10.16 -41.72
C LEU A 18 7.41 9.11 -40.88
N VAL A 19 7.15 7.92 -41.43
CA VAL A 19 6.56 6.80 -40.70
C VAL A 19 7.48 6.31 -39.59
N CYS A 20 8.80 6.21 -39.80
CA CYS A 20 9.75 5.89 -38.75
C CYS A 20 9.76 6.96 -37.63
N LEU A 21 9.78 8.24 -37.98
CA LEU A 21 9.75 9.34 -37.01
C LEU A 21 8.41 9.38 -36.23
N CYS A 22 7.28 9.16 -36.91
CA CYS A 22 5.98 9.05 -36.27
C CYS A 22 5.88 7.80 -35.39
N SER A 23 6.49 6.68 -35.78
CA SER A 23 6.51 5.46 -34.96
C SER A 23 7.31 5.64 -33.67
N VAL A 24 8.39 6.43 -33.69
CA VAL A 24 9.19 6.76 -32.49
C VAL A 24 8.46 7.76 -31.60
N ALA A 25 7.63 8.64 -32.16
CA ALA A 25 6.81 9.57 -31.39
C ALA A 25 5.56 8.92 -30.77
N TRP A 26 5.02 7.87 -31.39
CA TRP A 26 3.81 7.16 -30.92
C TRP A 26 4.12 5.92 -30.08
N SER A 27 5.32 5.34 -30.19
CA SER A 27 5.67 4.16 -29.40
C SER A 27 5.65 4.40 -27.89
N PRO A 28 6.15 5.51 -27.31
CA PRO A 28 6.21 5.63 -25.84
C PRO A 28 4.82 5.79 -25.22
N VAL A 29 3.93 6.56 -25.86
CA VAL A 29 2.58 6.84 -25.35
C VAL A 29 1.68 5.61 -25.45
N ALA A 30 1.71 4.90 -26.59
CA ALA A 30 0.95 3.66 -26.75
C ALA A 30 1.52 2.52 -25.89
N LEU A 31 2.84 2.50 -25.63
CA LEU A 31 3.45 1.54 -24.71
C LEU A 31 3.09 1.83 -23.25
N ALA A 32 3.05 3.11 -22.84
CA ALA A 32 2.65 3.53 -21.49
C ALA A 32 1.16 3.22 -21.19
N GLU A 33 0.24 3.50 -22.12
CA GLU A 33 -1.18 3.13 -21.97
C GLU A 33 -1.42 1.61 -22.02
N SER A 34 -0.45 0.83 -22.49
CA SER A 34 -0.52 -0.64 -22.55
C SER A 34 0.28 -1.35 -21.46
N ALA A 35 1.01 -0.60 -20.62
CA ALA A 35 1.95 -1.17 -19.65
C ALA A 35 1.23 -1.96 -18.55
N TRP A 36 0.03 -1.51 -18.18
CA TRP A 36 -0.81 -2.17 -17.20
C TRP A 36 -2.29 -2.18 -17.60
N GLN A 37 -3.03 -3.12 -17.04
CA GLN A 37 -4.48 -3.24 -17.13
C GLN A 37 -5.07 -3.07 -15.73
N GLU A 38 -6.22 -2.41 -15.68
CA GLU A 38 -6.92 -2.14 -14.43
C GLU A 38 -7.38 -3.44 -13.75
N ASP A 39 -7.19 -3.51 -12.43
CA ASP A 39 -7.84 -4.51 -11.59
C ASP A 39 -9.26 -4.03 -11.25
N GLY A 40 -10.25 -4.50 -12.00
CA GLY A 40 -11.65 -4.06 -11.85
C GLY A 40 -12.25 -4.33 -10.47
N TRP A 41 -11.56 -5.07 -9.59
CA TRP A 41 -12.01 -5.41 -8.24
C TRP A 41 -12.11 -4.22 -7.29
N LEU A 42 -11.19 -3.25 -7.37
CA LEU A 42 -11.15 -2.11 -6.43
C LEU A 42 -12.43 -1.27 -6.45
N THR A 43 -13.19 -1.35 -7.54
CA THR A 43 -14.46 -0.63 -7.72
C THR A 43 -15.70 -1.47 -7.37
N THR A 44 -15.53 -2.69 -6.85
CA THR A 44 -16.62 -3.63 -6.56
C THR A 44 -17.02 -3.62 -5.09
N THR A 45 -18.19 -4.20 -4.78
CA THR A 45 -18.67 -4.37 -3.39
C THR A 45 -17.71 -5.17 -2.52
N LEU A 46 -16.88 -6.04 -3.11
CA LEU A 46 -15.93 -6.83 -2.36
C LEU A 46 -14.79 -5.98 -1.78
N ALA A 47 -14.46 -4.85 -2.41
CA ALA A 47 -13.54 -3.88 -1.81
C ALA A 47 -14.15 -3.23 -0.58
N GLN A 48 -15.44 -2.85 -0.63
CA GLN A 48 -16.18 -2.36 0.53
C GLN A 48 -16.25 -3.41 1.64
N ASP A 49 -16.54 -4.67 1.32
CA ASP A 49 -16.57 -5.76 2.31
C ASP A 49 -15.21 -5.93 3.04
N ARG A 50 -14.08 -5.60 2.37
CA ARG A 50 -12.75 -5.60 2.99
C ARG A 50 -12.54 -4.38 3.89
N LEU A 51 -12.95 -3.19 3.45
CA LEU A 51 -12.92 -1.98 4.28
C LEU A 51 -13.76 -2.16 5.55
N ASP A 52 -14.96 -2.70 5.43
CA ASP A 52 -15.86 -3.00 6.55
C ASP A 52 -15.28 -4.07 7.49
N ALA A 53 -14.37 -4.92 6.99
CA ALA A 53 -13.60 -5.86 7.80
C ALA A 53 -12.39 -5.23 8.50
N GLY A 54 -12.07 -3.96 8.23
CA GLY A 54 -10.95 -3.20 8.79
C GLY A 54 -9.70 -3.17 7.91
N ASP A 55 -9.75 -3.71 6.69
CA ASP A 55 -8.58 -3.73 5.79
C ASP A 55 -8.22 -2.33 5.29
N GLU A 56 -6.96 -2.19 4.88
CA GLU A 56 -6.37 -1.02 4.23
C GLU A 56 -5.92 -1.35 2.81
N PHE A 57 -6.03 -0.38 1.90
CA PHE A 57 -5.38 -0.42 0.58
C PHE A 57 -4.19 0.55 0.55
N GLY A 58 -3.00 -0.01 0.31
CA GLY A 58 -1.75 0.72 0.14
C GLY A 58 -1.12 0.45 -1.23
N CYS A 59 -0.01 1.12 -1.51
CA CYS A 59 0.68 0.96 -2.79
C CYS A 59 1.73 -0.15 -2.76
N TYR A 60 1.82 -0.99 -3.80
CA TYR A 60 3.00 -1.83 -4.05
C TYR A 60 3.88 -1.26 -5.17
N GLY A 61 3.27 -0.81 -6.26
CA GLY A 61 3.96 -0.24 -7.40
C GLY A 61 3.04 -0.03 -8.61
N ILE A 62 3.66 0.39 -9.72
CA ILE A 62 3.00 0.56 -11.02
C ILE A 62 3.86 -0.15 -12.08
N PRO A 63 3.31 -1.08 -12.87
CA PRO A 63 4.07 -1.73 -13.93
C PRO A 63 4.65 -0.74 -14.93
N GLY A 64 5.93 -0.90 -15.24
CA GLY A 64 6.68 -0.01 -16.14
C GLY A 64 7.37 1.17 -15.44
N LEU A 65 7.12 1.40 -14.15
CA LEU A 65 7.89 2.32 -13.32
C LEU A 65 8.85 1.57 -12.40
N SER A 66 9.87 2.26 -11.88
CA SER A 66 10.91 1.67 -11.04
C SER A 66 11.19 2.56 -9.85
N TRP A 67 11.07 1.99 -8.65
CA TRP A 67 11.43 2.63 -7.40
C TRP A 67 12.89 3.14 -7.38
N GLN A 68 13.81 2.40 -8.01
CA GLN A 68 15.22 2.78 -8.06
C GLN A 68 15.49 3.96 -9.01
N THR A 69 14.66 4.12 -10.05
CA THR A 69 14.85 5.16 -11.06
C THR A 69 14.13 6.44 -10.68
N ASP A 70 12.86 6.33 -10.30
CA ASP A 70 12.01 7.46 -9.92
C ASP A 70 10.95 7.02 -8.89
N PRO A 71 11.31 7.00 -7.60
CA PRO A 71 10.40 6.57 -6.54
C PRO A 71 9.21 7.53 -6.37
N GLY A 72 9.39 8.83 -6.67
CA GLY A 72 8.31 9.81 -6.63
C GLY A 72 7.25 9.54 -7.69
N ALA A 73 7.67 9.18 -8.91
CA ALA A 73 6.73 8.80 -9.97
C ALA A 73 5.95 7.53 -9.63
N VAL A 74 6.60 6.49 -9.08
CA VAL A 74 5.90 5.27 -8.65
C VAL A 74 4.85 5.60 -7.59
N ALA A 75 5.24 6.35 -6.56
CA ALA A 75 4.34 6.76 -5.49
C ALA A 75 3.15 7.56 -6.02
N THR A 76 3.40 8.60 -6.82
CA THR A 76 2.34 9.49 -7.35
C THR A 76 1.32 8.74 -8.19
N GLU A 77 1.78 7.91 -9.13
CA GLU A 77 0.91 7.18 -10.04
C GLU A 77 0.12 6.09 -9.31
N CYS A 78 0.75 5.42 -8.34
CA CYS A 78 0.11 4.38 -7.53
C CYS A 78 -0.97 4.95 -6.59
N ARG A 79 -0.67 6.07 -5.93
CA ARG A 79 -1.65 6.81 -5.13
C ARG A 79 -2.84 7.22 -5.97
N THR A 80 -2.58 7.83 -7.13
CA THR A 80 -3.63 8.24 -8.09
C THR A 80 -4.48 7.05 -8.53
N TYR A 81 -3.86 5.88 -8.77
CA TYR A 81 -4.57 4.67 -9.15
C TYR A 81 -5.57 4.21 -8.08
N ILE A 82 -5.16 4.21 -6.81
CA ILE A 82 -5.99 3.80 -5.66
C ILE A 82 -7.11 4.82 -5.41
N GLU A 83 -6.78 6.10 -5.26
CA GLU A 83 -7.73 7.17 -4.91
C GLU A 83 -8.88 7.31 -5.92
N GLN A 84 -8.63 6.98 -7.19
CA GLN A 84 -9.66 7.01 -8.23
C GLN A 84 -10.66 5.84 -8.15
N ARG A 85 -10.41 4.84 -7.30
CA ARG A 85 -11.11 3.54 -7.34
C ARG A 85 -11.73 3.13 -6.02
N VAL A 86 -11.05 3.40 -4.90
CA VAL A 86 -11.46 2.93 -3.57
C VAL A 86 -10.97 3.89 -2.49
N ALA A 87 -11.72 3.99 -1.39
CA ALA A 87 -11.19 4.60 -0.16
C ALA A 87 -10.07 3.71 0.39
N ALA A 88 -9.06 4.32 1.02
CA ALA A 88 -7.91 3.58 1.51
C ALA A 88 -8.19 2.77 2.78
N SER A 89 -9.10 3.23 3.64
CA SER A 89 -9.57 2.52 4.82
C SER A 89 -10.98 2.99 5.22
N SER A 90 -11.55 2.37 6.25
CA SER A 90 -12.78 2.86 6.88
C SER A 90 -12.63 4.23 7.56
N TRP A 91 -11.40 4.71 7.75
CA TRP A 91 -11.08 5.95 8.46
C TRP A 91 -10.55 7.06 7.56
N GLY A 92 -10.24 6.77 6.30
CA GLY A 92 -9.71 7.75 5.36
C GLY A 92 -9.71 7.29 3.92
N ASP A 93 -9.99 8.24 3.01
CA ASP A 93 -10.03 7.98 1.57
C ASP A 93 -8.64 7.86 0.94
N VAL A 94 -7.64 8.51 1.55
CA VAL A 94 -6.29 8.67 0.98
C VAL A 94 -5.36 7.56 1.50
N PRO A 95 -4.65 6.85 0.61
CA PRO A 95 -3.72 5.80 1.02
C PRO A 95 -2.44 6.40 1.59
N ILE A 96 -1.99 5.85 2.72
CA ILE A 96 -0.82 6.34 3.47
C ILE A 96 0.29 5.30 3.61
N SER A 97 0.00 4.05 3.25
CA SER A 97 0.97 2.96 3.27
C SER A 97 1.45 2.58 1.87
N THR A 98 2.74 2.30 1.73
CA THR A 98 3.35 1.79 0.50
C THR A 98 4.42 0.75 0.80
N TYR A 99 4.70 -0.12 -0.15
CA TYR A 99 5.94 -0.86 -0.26
C TYR A 99 7.06 0.07 -0.73
N THR A 100 8.29 -0.18 -0.27
CA THR A 100 9.50 0.30 -0.93
C THR A 100 10.58 -0.77 -0.89
N PRO A 101 11.39 -0.93 -1.96
CA PRO A 101 12.45 -1.92 -1.98
C PRO A 101 13.68 -1.47 -1.21
N GLY A 102 14.50 -2.45 -0.81
CA GLY A 102 15.81 -2.17 -0.24
C GLY A 102 16.72 -1.37 -1.19
N GLY A 103 17.50 -0.46 -0.60
CA GLY A 103 18.53 0.31 -1.31
C GLY A 103 18.13 1.72 -1.75
N LEU A 104 16.91 2.17 -1.46
CA LEU A 104 16.56 3.57 -1.55
C LEU A 104 17.28 4.38 -0.45
N THR A 105 17.67 5.60 -0.78
CA THR A 105 18.25 6.55 0.18
C THR A 105 17.16 7.22 1.00
N MET A 106 17.52 7.76 2.18
CA MET A 106 16.55 8.51 3.00
C MET A 106 15.89 9.66 2.22
N ALA A 107 16.63 10.38 1.38
CA ALA A 107 16.06 11.44 0.54
C ALA A 107 15.02 10.93 -0.46
N GLN A 108 15.20 9.70 -0.98
CA GLN A 108 14.20 9.06 -1.84
C GLN A 108 12.96 8.66 -1.04
N HIS A 109 13.11 8.15 0.19
CA HIS A 109 11.96 7.92 1.07
C HIS A 109 11.24 9.23 1.42
N THR A 110 11.95 10.33 1.69
CA THR A 110 11.32 11.65 1.85
C THR A 110 10.53 12.05 0.61
N THR A 111 11.05 11.78 -0.60
CA THR A 111 10.32 12.06 -1.85
C THR A 111 9.03 11.25 -1.96
N VAL A 112 9.04 9.98 -1.50
CA VAL A 112 7.85 9.13 -1.43
C VAL A 112 6.85 9.66 -0.40
N ALA A 113 7.33 10.08 0.77
CA ALA A 113 6.50 10.66 1.82
C ALA A 113 5.86 11.99 1.42
N GLU A 114 6.56 12.83 0.64
CA GLU A 114 6.00 14.04 0.04
C GLU A 114 4.84 13.75 -0.93
N GLN A 115 4.72 12.51 -1.44
CA GLN A 115 3.54 12.08 -2.19
C GLN A 115 2.41 11.55 -1.29
N GLY A 116 2.54 11.65 0.03
CA GLY A 116 1.54 11.28 1.04
C GLY A 116 1.65 9.88 1.64
N PHE A 117 2.64 9.08 1.23
CA PHE A 117 2.90 7.78 1.85
C PHE A 117 3.82 7.92 3.04
N VAL A 118 3.28 7.87 4.25
CA VAL A 118 4.02 8.06 5.50
C VAL A 118 4.47 6.74 6.14
N VAL A 119 3.93 5.61 5.68
CA VAL A 119 4.41 4.27 6.03
C VAL A 119 4.98 3.62 4.77
N HIS A 120 6.28 3.31 4.75
CA HIS A 120 6.94 2.71 3.57
C HIS A 120 7.17 1.20 3.67
N GLY A 121 6.73 0.61 4.78
CA GLY A 121 6.76 -0.82 4.97
C GLY A 121 8.14 -1.37 5.25
N ASP A 122 8.34 -2.63 4.86
CA ASP A 122 8.99 -3.62 5.69
C ASP A 122 10.39 -4.04 5.21
N ASN A 123 11.39 -3.97 6.10
CA ASN A 123 12.79 -4.26 5.80
C ASN A 123 13.34 -3.48 4.59
N THR A 124 13.13 -2.17 4.56
CA THR A 124 13.65 -1.27 3.50
C THR A 124 15.16 -1.06 3.58
N GLY A 125 15.78 -1.50 4.68
CA GLY A 125 17.23 -1.47 4.87
C GLY A 125 17.77 -0.09 5.27
N LEU A 126 16.89 0.86 5.58
CA LEU A 126 17.28 2.11 6.23
C LEU A 126 17.82 1.83 7.65
N SER A 127 18.77 2.66 8.10
CA SER A 127 19.29 2.59 9.46
C SER A 127 18.34 3.17 10.51
N VAL A 128 17.43 4.03 10.08
CA VAL A 128 16.32 4.58 10.88
C VAL A 128 15.15 3.62 10.71
N SER A 129 14.61 3.11 11.80
CA SER A 129 13.70 1.96 11.78
C SER A 129 12.98 1.76 13.09
N ALA A 130 11.80 1.14 13.03
CA ALA A 130 11.03 0.71 14.18
C ALA A 130 10.63 -0.77 14.08
N TRP A 131 10.33 -1.35 15.24
CA TRP A 131 9.71 -2.65 15.43
C TRP A 131 10.51 -3.83 14.85
N HIS A 132 11.84 -3.71 14.79
CA HIS A 132 12.73 -4.85 14.56
C HIS A 132 12.86 -5.77 15.79
N ASP A 133 12.56 -5.24 16.97
CA ASP A 133 12.36 -5.94 18.22
C ASP A 133 11.26 -5.24 19.05
N ALA A 134 10.82 -5.85 20.15
CA ALA A 134 9.73 -5.32 20.97
C ALA A 134 10.03 -3.95 21.65
N ASN A 135 11.30 -3.60 21.82
CA ASN A 135 11.72 -2.35 22.46
C ASN A 135 12.11 -1.26 21.46
N ASN A 136 12.24 -1.59 20.17
CA ASN A 136 12.52 -0.64 19.10
C ASN A 136 11.25 0.12 18.71
N THR A 137 10.74 0.97 19.61
CA THR A 137 9.56 1.80 19.33
C THR A 137 9.93 3.01 18.45
N PRO A 138 9.00 3.50 17.60
CA PRO A 138 9.23 4.67 16.77
C PRO A 138 9.31 5.94 17.62
N THR A 139 10.31 6.77 17.32
CA THR A 139 10.59 8.05 17.99
C THR A 139 10.38 9.24 17.06
N ASP A 140 10.47 9.01 15.75
CA ASP A 140 10.22 10.01 14.71
C ASP A 140 9.45 9.36 13.56
N LYS A 141 8.83 10.17 12.72
CA LYS A 141 8.06 9.71 11.55
C LYS A 141 8.89 8.88 10.60
N TRP A 142 10.19 9.17 10.48
CA TRP A 142 11.07 8.42 9.58
C TRP A 142 11.29 6.98 10.02
N ASP A 143 11.04 6.62 11.28
CA ASP A 143 11.14 5.24 11.75
C ASP A 143 10.09 4.33 11.07
N TRP A 144 8.97 4.90 10.64
CA TRP A 144 7.92 4.22 9.89
C TRP A 144 8.26 3.97 8.42
N TYR A 145 9.42 4.43 7.97
CA TYR A 145 9.94 4.12 6.64
C TYR A 145 10.67 2.77 6.59
N ASN A 146 10.88 2.13 7.74
CA ASN A 146 11.47 0.81 7.83
C ASN A 146 10.90 0.06 9.04
N LEU A 147 9.81 -0.66 8.81
CA LEU A 147 9.23 -1.54 9.83
C LEU A 147 9.92 -2.91 9.81
N GLY A 148 10.26 -3.45 10.97
CA GLY A 148 10.76 -4.81 11.08
C GLY A 148 9.70 -5.85 10.72
N ARG A 149 10.09 -6.96 10.08
CA ARG A 149 9.21 -8.12 9.84
C ARG A 149 9.17 -9.07 11.04
N ARG A 150 8.86 -8.55 12.23
CA ARG A 150 9.05 -9.28 13.49
C ARG A 150 8.18 -10.53 13.61
N GLY A 151 6.99 -10.53 13.02
CA GLY A 151 6.13 -11.72 12.96
C GLY A 151 6.43 -12.64 11.78
N GLY A 152 7.45 -12.34 10.98
CA GLY A 152 7.85 -13.16 9.85
C GLY A 152 6.79 -13.26 8.76
N SER A 153 6.69 -14.45 8.17
CA SER A 153 5.90 -14.74 6.98
C SER A 153 4.59 -15.43 7.34
N MET A 154 3.51 -15.08 6.64
CA MET A 154 2.24 -15.81 6.66
C MET A 154 2.19 -16.93 5.60
N GLU A 155 3.23 -17.12 4.80
CA GLU A 155 3.29 -18.14 3.75
C GLU A 155 3.55 -19.54 4.32
N GLN A 156 2.79 -20.52 3.83
CA GLN A 156 2.98 -21.91 4.19
C GLN A 156 4.41 -22.36 3.84
N LEU A 157 5.07 -23.04 4.78
CA LEU A 157 6.47 -23.51 4.73
C LEU A 157 7.56 -22.44 4.94
N ILE A 158 7.20 -21.16 4.97
CA ILE A 158 8.14 -20.05 5.30
C ILE A 158 7.83 -19.50 6.69
N GLY A 159 6.53 -19.34 6.99
CA GLY A 159 6.06 -18.89 8.29
C GLY A 159 6.42 -19.83 9.43
N SER A 160 6.50 -19.25 10.62
CA SER A 160 6.82 -19.96 11.87
C SER A 160 5.83 -19.52 12.95
N LEU A 161 4.95 -20.44 13.37
CA LEU A 161 4.04 -20.18 14.48
C LEU A 161 4.78 -19.81 15.77
N GLU A 162 5.90 -20.47 16.05
CA GLU A 162 6.73 -20.20 17.23
C GLU A 162 7.29 -18.77 17.22
N GLU A 163 7.70 -18.27 16.05
CA GLU A 163 8.18 -16.89 15.87
C GLU A 163 7.06 -15.88 16.13
N VAL A 164 5.87 -16.11 15.59
CA VAL A 164 4.70 -15.25 15.81
C VAL A 164 4.28 -15.24 17.28
N GLN A 165 4.23 -16.41 17.93
CA GLN A 165 3.89 -16.52 19.35
C GLN A 165 4.88 -15.77 20.22
N THR A 166 6.18 -15.99 19.99
CA THR A 166 7.25 -15.30 20.72
C THR A 166 7.14 -13.78 20.53
N ALA A 167 6.96 -13.33 19.29
CA ALA A 167 6.79 -11.91 19.02
C ALA A 167 5.55 -11.35 19.73
N VAL A 168 4.39 -11.98 19.65
CA VAL A 168 3.19 -11.48 20.34
C VAL A 168 3.38 -11.43 21.86
N GLU A 169 4.01 -12.44 22.46
CA GLU A 169 4.29 -12.48 23.90
C GLU A 169 5.24 -11.37 24.37
N GLU A 170 6.18 -10.97 23.51
CA GLU A 170 7.10 -9.86 23.79
C GLU A 170 6.44 -8.46 23.71
N GLY A 171 5.23 -8.34 23.13
CA GLY A 171 4.47 -7.08 23.05
C GLY A 171 4.87 -6.17 21.87
N GLY A 172 4.41 -4.92 21.84
CA GLY A 172 4.77 -4.01 20.74
C GLY A 172 4.10 -4.35 19.40
N LEU A 173 4.58 -3.75 18.30
CA LEU A 173 4.05 -4.03 16.97
C LEU A 173 4.74 -5.25 16.33
N VAL A 174 3.94 -6.23 15.93
CA VAL A 174 4.32 -7.48 15.27
C VAL A 174 3.84 -7.41 13.83
N ASN A 175 4.75 -7.06 12.92
CA ASN A 175 4.45 -6.95 11.51
C ASN A 175 4.78 -8.27 10.79
N LEU A 176 3.75 -8.85 10.17
CA LEU A 176 3.84 -9.99 9.28
C LEU A 176 3.73 -9.54 7.82
N TYR A 177 4.25 -10.35 6.92
CA TYR A 177 4.01 -10.19 5.49
C TYR A 177 3.41 -11.45 4.88
N TRP A 178 2.73 -11.27 3.76
CA TRP A 178 2.20 -12.35 2.94
C TRP A 178 2.45 -12.06 1.46
N VAL A 179 2.97 -13.05 0.73
CA VAL A 179 3.10 -13.00 -0.73
C VAL A 179 2.24 -14.11 -1.34
N GLY A 180 1.22 -13.73 -2.12
CA GLY A 180 0.30 -14.71 -2.72
C GLY A 180 0.87 -15.50 -3.90
N ARG A 181 1.93 -14.99 -4.55
CA ARG A 181 2.53 -15.58 -5.74
C ARG A 181 4.03 -15.32 -5.80
N VAL A 182 4.79 -16.37 -6.13
CA VAL A 182 6.21 -16.23 -6.50
C VAL A 182 6.46 -17.08 -7.74
N ASN A 183 6.97 -16.48 -8.82
CA ASN A 183 7.33 -17.18 -10.07
C ASN A 183 6.23 -18.12 -10.59
N ASP A 184 4.99 -17.62 -10.72
CA ASP A 184 3.80 -18.37 -11.14
C ASP A 184 3.26 -19.45 -10.18
N ALA A 185 3.99 -19.76 -9.11
CA ALA A 185 3.49 -20.62 -8.05
C ALA A 185 2.61 -19.82 -7.11
N THR A 186 1.40 -20.32 -6.87
CA THR A 186 0.50 -19.75 -5.85
C THR A 186 0.85 -20.30 -4.49
N ILE A 187 1.11 -19.41 -3.53
CA ILE A 187 1.49 -19.78 -2.16
C ILE A 187 0.23 -19.80 -1.28
N ARG A 188 0.14 -20.79 -0.39
CA ARG A 188 -0.95 -20.90 0.59
C ARG A 188 -0.53 -20.13 1.84
N HIS A 189 -1.48 -19.59 2.60
CA HIS A 189 -1.17 -19.06 3.92
C HIS A 189 -0.94 -20.21 4.91
N ASP A 190 -0.22 -19.94 5.99
CA ASP A 190 -0.08 -20.84 7.13
C ASP A 190 -1.34 -20.79 8.00
N ARG A 191 -2.03 -21.93 8.09
CA ARG A 191 -3.31 -22.04 8.81
C ARG A 191 -3.11 -22.05 10.31
N ASP A 192 -1.97 -22.52 10.79
CA ASP A 192 -1.70 -22.61 12.22
C ASP A 192 -1.44 -21.20 12.78
N ILE A 193 -0.79 -20.33 11.99
CA ILE A 193 -0.65 -18.91 12.32
C ILE A 193 -2.03 -18.21 12.32
N SER A 194 -2.85 -18.41 11.28
CA SER A 194 -4.20 -17.82 11.24
C SER A 194 -5.04 -18.27 12.45
N ALA A 195 -5.03 -19.57 12.77
CA ALA A 195 -5.76 -20.13 13.90
C ALA A 195 -5.27 -19.57 15.25
N TYR A 196 -3.96 -19.40 15.42
CA TYR A 196 -3.41 -18.76 16.61
C TYR A 196 -3.89 -17.30 16.74
N LEU A 197 -3.81 -16.51 15.67
CA LEU A 197 -4.29 -15.12 15.66
C LEU A 197 -5.81 -15.03 15.91
N ALA A 198 -6.57 -16.06 15.56
CA ALA A 198 -8.01 -16.12 15.85
C ALA A 198 -8.30 -16.23 17.36
N GLU A 199 -7.41 -16.86 18.14
CA GLU A 199 -7.67 -17.19 19.54
C GLU A 199 -6.84 -16.37 20.55
N VAL A 200 -5.72 -15.78 20.12
CA VAL A 200 -4.83 -15.05 21.02
C VAL A 200 -5.52 -13.82 21.64
N PRO A 201 -5.58 -13.71 22.98
CA PRO A 201 -6.13 -12.53 23.65
C PRO A 201 -5.12 -11.38 23.65
N ASN A 202 -5.57 -10.19 24.03
CA ASN A 202 -4.71 -9.01 24.27
C ASN A 202 -3.88 -8.56 23.05
N VAL A 203 -4.41 -8.78 21.85
CA VAL A 203 -3.80 -8.37 20.58
C VAL A 203 -4.76 -7.46 19.81
N TRP A 204 -4.26 -6.30 19.39
CA TRP A 204 -4.91 -5.45 18.42
C TRP A 204 -4.57 -5.91 17.00
N LEU A 205 -5.57 -6.38 16.24
CA LEU A 205 -5.45 -6.75 14.83
C LEU A 205 -5.75 -5.52 13.99
N THR A 206 -4.73 -5.00 13.30
CA THR A 206 -4.78 -3.67 12.66
C THR A 206 -3.95 -3.61 11.37
N THR A 207 -3.98 -2.46 10.71
CA THR A 207 -3.24 -2.16 9.49
C THR A 207 -2.05 -1.24 9.80
N TRP A 208 -1.12 -1.11 8.85
CA TRP A 208 -0.03 -0.15 8.94
C TRP A 208 -0.52 1.29 9.11
N GLY A 209 -1.51 1.69 8.32
CA GLY A 209 -2.05 3.04 8.36
C GLY A 209 -2.81 3.36 9.66
N GLU A 210 -3.57 2.40 10.19
CA GLU A 210 -4.23 2.55 11.49
C GLU A 210 -3.21 2.65 12.63
N ALA A 211 -2.21 1.77 12.66
CA ALA A 211 -1.16 1.79 13.68
C ALA A 211 -0.36 3.10 13.66
N TRP A 212 0.00 3.59 12.47
CA TRP A 212 0.67 4.89 12.32
C TRP A 212 -0.23 6.04 12.80
N SER A 213 -1.47 6.08 12.32
CA SER A 213 -2.43 7.14 12.69
C SER A 213 -2.66 7.20 14.19
N TYR A 214 -2.82 6.03 14.85
CA TYR A 214 -2.95 5.95 16.31
C TYR A 214 -1.69 6.49 17.04
N TRP A 215 -0.50 6.13 16.54
CA TRP A 215 0.77 6.56 17.11
C TRP A 215 1.00 8.07 16.99
N THR A 216 0.64 8.70 15.87
CA THR A 216 0.90 10.14 15.62
C THR A 216 0.28 11.08 16.66
N VAL A 217 -0.80 10.65 17.33
CA VAL A 217 -1.45 11.43 18.38
C VAL A 217 -0.54 11.59 19.61
N ASN A 218 0.53 10.79 19.75
CA ASN A 218 1.52 10.97 20.81
C ASN A 218 2.28 12.29 20.70
N ASP A 219 2.44 12.81 19.48
CA ASP A 219 3.14 14.07 19.23
C ASP A 219 2.25 15.28 19.53
N CYS A 220 0.93 15.11 19.45
CA CYS A 220 -0.05 16.17 19.70
C CYS A 220 -1.40 15.58 20.10
N TYR A 221 -1.81 15.86 21.33
CA TYR A 221 -3.14 15.51 21.85
C TYR A 221 -3.67 16.65 22.72
N GLU A 222 -4.95 16.94 22.57
CA GLU A 222 -5.67 17.88 23.41
C GLU A 222 -7.04 17.29 23.72
N PHE A 223 -7.55 17.55 24.91
CA PHE A 223 -8.86 17.07 25.33
C PHE A 223 -9.53 18.09 26.23
N THR A 224 -10.85 18.03 26.30
CA THR A 224 -11.66 18.75 27.28
C THR A 224 -12.48 17.77 28.08
N HIS A 225 -12.71 18.12 29.34
CA HIS A 225 -13.54 17.35 30.23
C HIS A 225 -14.25 18.26 31.23
N ASP A 226 -15.49 17.92 31.57
CA ASP A 226 -16.29 18.61 32.58
C ASP A 226 -17.19 17.62 33.31
N THR A 227 -17.53 17.92 34.56
CA THR A 227 -18.45 17.06 35.33
C THR A 227 -19.69 17.79 35.78
N GLN A 228 -20.81 17.10 35.66
CA GLN A 228 -22.10 17.55 36.12
C GLN A 228 -22.69 16.49 37.05
N THR A 229 -23.39 16.92 38.09
CA THR A 229 -24.08 16.01 39.00
C THR A 229 -25.58 16.07 38.74
N GLU A 230 -26.16 14.93 38.36
CA GLU A 230 -27.59 14.76 38.12
C GLU A 230 -28.17 13.84 39.20
N GLY A 231 -28.55 14.42 40.34
CA GLY A 231 -29.08 13.66 41.47
C GLY A 231 -27.98 12.86 42.19
N GLU A 232 -28.06 11.53 42.15
CA GLU A 232 -27.02 10.61 42.68
C GLU A 232 -26.01 10.16 41.62
N GLN A 233 -26.24 10.49 40.35
CA GLN A 233 -25.34 10.17 39.23
C GLN A 233 -24.39 11.32 38.91
N THR A 234 -23.17 10.96 38.54
CA THR A 234 -22.20 11.88 37.94
C THR A 234 -22.17 11.66 36.43
N VAL A 235 -22.17 12.75 35.67
CA VAL A 235 -22.01 12.78 34.22
C VAL A 235 -20.69 13.47 33.90
N LEU A 236 -19.73 12.71 33.36
CA LEU A 236 -18.47 13.23 32.84
C LEU A 236 -18.64 13.45 31.33
N ILE A 237 -18.52 14.70 30.89
CA ILE A 237 -18.46 15.06 29.48
C ILE A 237 -16.99 15.03 29.09
N PHE A 238 -16.64 14.27 28.06
CA PHE A 238 -15.26 14.15 27.58
C PHE A 238 -15.22 14.31 26.06
N GLU A 239 -14.21 15.02 25.55
CA GLU A 239 -13.97 15.13 24.12
C GLU A 239 -12.46 15.20 23.86
N SER A 240 -11.97 14.30 23.02
CA SER A 240 -10.63 14.41 22.43
C SER A 240 -10.70 15.39 21.27
N LEU A 241 -9.92 16.47 21.30
CA LEU A 241 -10.08 17.60 20.38
C LEU A 241 -9.33 17.38 19.06
N VAL A 242 -9.87 17.96 17.99
CA VAL A 242 -9.17 18.13 16.70
C VAL A 242 -8.74 19.59 16.59
N THR A 243 -7.45 19.86 16.76
CA THR A 243 -6.87 21.21 16.65
C THR A 243 -6.14 21.39 15.32
N GLU A 244 -6.08 22.63 14.84
CA GLU A 244 -5.37 22.97 13.59
C GLU A 244 -3.89 22.63 13.71
N GLU A 245 -3.31 22.83 14.90
CA GLU A 245 -1.92 22.52 15.21
C GLU A 245 -1.63 21.02 15.11
N CYS A 246 -2.47 20.17 15.70
CA CYS A 246 -2.29 18.71 15.63
C CYS A 246 -2.51 18.18 14.21
N SER A 247 -3.55 18.65 13.53
CA SER A 247 -3.83 18.24 12.14
C SER A 247 -2.75 18.73 11.16
N ALA A 248 -2.17 19.91 11.38
CA ALA A 248 -1.07 20.42 10.54
C ALA A 248 0.23 19.64 10.76
N MET A 249 0.42 19.04 11.94
CA MET A 249 1.60 18.24 12.22
C MET A 249 1.58 16.92 11.44
N ASN A 250 0.44 16.24 11.38
CA ASN A 250 0.26 14.95 10.70
C ASN A 250 -0.97 14.99 9.78
N PRO A 251 -0.94 15.74 8.66
CA PRO A 251 -2.11 15.92 7.80
C PRO A 251 -2.54 14.63 7.07
N GLU A 252 -1.67 13.63 6.97
CA GLU A 252 -1.97 12.33 6.39
C GLU A 252 -2.70 11.39 7.37
N ALA A 253 -2.70 11.67 8.67
CA ALA A 253 -3.24 10.76 9.68
C ALA A 253 -4.75 10.60 9.54
N TRP A 254 -5.19 9.34 9.57
CA TRP A 254 -6.61 9.05 9.67
C TRP A 254 -7.10 9.30 11.09
N ASN A 255 -8.36 9.73 11.21
CA ASN A 255 -8.96 9.98 12.51
C ASN A 255 -9.50 8.67 13.12
N VAL A 256 -8.57 7.81 13.55
CA VAL A 256 -8.88 6.53 14.19
C VAL A 256 -9.27 6.72 15.67
N PRO A 257 -10.12 5.84 16.24
CA PRO A 257 -10.40 5.81 17.68
C PRO A 257 -9.14 5.71 18.53
N ILE A 258 -9.00 6.62 19.49
CA ILE A 258 -7.89 6.67 20.45
C ILE A 258 -8.37 6.21 21.82
N THR A 259 -7.61 5.31 22.45
CA THR A 259 -7.95 4.78 23.78
C THR A 259 -7.36 5.65 24.89
N TRP A 260 -8.24 6.33 25.60
CA TRP A 260 -7.97 7.13 26.79
C TRP A 260 -8.15 6.30 28.06
N VAL A 261 -7.37 6.61 29.08
CA VAL A 261 -7.43 5.99 30.41
C VAL A 261 -8.00 7.00 31.39
N LEU A 262 -9.16 6.69 31.93
CA LEU A 262 -9.91 7.54 32.86
C LEU A 262 -9.98 6.85 34.23
N ASP A 263 -9.59 7.55 35.28
CA ASP A 263 -9.79 7.12 36.66
C ASP A 263 -11.08 7.74 37.22
N LEU A 264 -12.05 6.89 37.55
CA LEU A 264 -13.33 7.28 38.13
C LEU A 264 -13.39 7.05 39.66
N ASP A 265 -12.24 7.01 40.33
CA ASP A 265 -12.10 6.78 41.79
C ASP A 265 -12.75 5.45 42.22
N GLY A 266 -12.53 4.41 41.40
CA GLY A 266 -13.07 3.06 41.61
C GLY A 266 -14.56 2.91 41.28
N ALA A 267 -15.22 3.93 40.71
CA ALA A 267 -16.60 3.81 40.26
C ALA A 267 -16.70 3.08 38.90
N ASN A 268 -17.77 2.30 38.74
CA ASN A 268 -18.07 1.62 37.48
C ASN A 268 -19.00 2.49 36.61
N VAL A 269 -18.73 2.50 35.31
CA VAL A 269 -19.58 3.12 34.30
C VAL A 269 -20.92 2.39 34.21
N GLU A 270 -21.99 3.17 34.08
CA GLU A 270 -23.34 2.67 33.83
C GLU A 270 -23.69 2.75 32.34
N SER A 271 -23.40 3.89 31.70
CA SER A 271 -23.57 4.06 30.26
C SER A 271 -22.64 5.14 29.71
N ILE A 272 -22.34 5.06 28.42
CA ILE A 272 -21.63 6.11 27.68
C ILE A 272 -22.41 6.43 26.42
N GLU A 273 -22.77 7.69 26.25
CA GLU A 273 -23.45 8.18 25.06
C GLU A 273 -22.45 8.92 24.18
N GLY A 274 -22.39 8.58 22.89
CA GLY A 274 -21.60 9.28 21.89
C GLY A 274 -22.48 9.97 20.83
N PRO A 275 -21.87 10.61 19.81
CA PRO A 275 -22.61 11.39 18.82
C PRO A 275 -23.62 10.58 18.00
N SER A 276 -23.35 9.29 17.81
CA SER A 276 -24.17 8.36 17.01
C SER A 276 -25.09 7.46 17.87
N GLY A 277 -25.13 7.68 19.19
CA GLY A 277 -25.86 6.86 20.16
C GLY A 277 -24.96 6.22 21.21
N PRO A 278 -25.48 5.23 21.97
CA PRO A 278 -24.74 4.61 23.07
C PRO A 278 -23.53 3.84 22.55
N LEU A 279 -22.38 4.05 23.20
CA LEU A 279 -21.17 3.28 22.94
C LEU A 279 -21.30 1.87 23.54
N ALA A 280 -20.72 0.89 22.86
CA ALA A 280 -20.73 -0.50 23.30
C ALA A 280 -19.57 -0.81 24.26
N ASP A 281 -19.77 -1.81 25.11
CA ASP A 281 -18.67 -2.49 25.80
C ASP A 281 -17.87 -3.30 24.78
N ILE A 282 -16.62 -2.90 24.60
CA ILE A 282 -15.67 -3.48 23.64
C ILE A 282 -14.59 -4.31 24.35
N THR A 283 -14.86 -4.80 25.55
CA THR A 283 -13.95 -5.70 26.27
C THR A 283 -13.55 -6.89 25.38
N GLY A 284 -12.25 -7.04 25.12
CA GLY A 284 -11.72 -8.10 24.27
C GLY A 284 -11.92 -7.89 22.77
N VAL A 285 -12.51 -6.78 22.32
CA VAL A 285 -12.55 -6.44 20.89
C VAL A 285 -11.15 -6.11 20.41
N ARG A 286 -10.76 -6.74 19.30
CA ARG A 286 -9.40 -6.72 18.74
C ARG A 286 -9.25 -5.88 17.48
N LYS A 287 -10.35 -5.38 16.91
CA LYS A 287 -10.32 -4.47 15.75
C LYS A 287 -10.67 -3.06 16.20
N THR A 288 -10.10 -2.08 15.52
CA THR A 288 -10.30 -0.66 15.80
C THR A 288 -11.78 -0.30 15.75
N THR A 289 -12.32 0.23 16.85
CA THR A 289 -13.72 0.67 16.95
C THR A 289 -13.88 1.69 18.09
N GLU A 290 -14.92 2.52 18.04
CA GLU A 290 -15.33 3.28 19.23
C GLU A 290 -16.03 2.37 20.24
N GLY A 291 -15.88 2.67 21.52
CA GLY A 291 -16.43 1.89 22.61
C GLY A 291 -15.70 2.12 23.94
N TYR A 292 -16.08 1.36 24.96
CA TYR A 292 -15.38 1.37 26.23
C TYR A 292 -15.11 -0.02 26.78
N ALA A 293 -14.10 -0.16 27.62
CA ALA A 293 -13.85 -1.36 28.41
C ALA A 293 -13.47 -0.94 29.83
N GLN A 294 -14.03 -1.63 30.83
CA GLN A 294 -13.71 -1.39 32.24
C GLN A 294 -13.87 -2.69 33.03
N ALA A 295 -12.82 -3.10 33.74
CA ALA A 295 -12.95 -4.12 34.78
C ALA A 295 -13.44 -3.50 36.09
N GLU A 296 -14.11 -4.28 36.93
CA GLU A 296 -14.77 -3.77 38.15
C GLU A 296 -13.77 -3.05 39.08
N GLY A 297 -14.01 -1.76 39.30
CA GLY A 297 -13.17 -0.90 40.15
C GLY A 297 -11.82 -0.51 39.56
N GLU A 298 -11.56 -0.81 38.29
CA GLU A 298 -10.35 -0.40 37.57
C GLU A 298 -10.61 0.84 36.68
N HIS A 299 -9.56 1.30 35.98
CA HIS A 299 -9.65 2.41 35.05
C HIS A 299 -10.60 2.10 33.89
N LEU A 300 -11.32 3.13 33.45
CA LEU A 300 -12.11 3.11 32.23
C LEU A 300 -11.17 3.33 31.03
N HIS A 301 -11.15 2.36 30.13
CA HIS A 301 -10.54 2.50 28.81
C HIS A 301 -11.60 2.96 27.81
N LEU A 302 -11.52 4.22 27.41
CA LEU A 302 -12.47 4.85 26.48
C LEU A 302 -11.83 5.02 25.11
N SER A 303 -12.31 4.29 24.10
CA SER A 303 -11.85 4.41 22.72
C SER A 303 -12.80 5.28 21.92
N VAL A 304 -12.36 6.48 21.53
CA VAL A 304 -13.19 7.49 20.85
C VAL A 304 -12.42 8.17 19.72
N VAL A 305 -13.13 8.51 18.66
CA VAL A 305 -12.60 9.30 17.54
C VAL A 305 -12.42 10.75 17.98
N ASN A 306 -11.37 11.43 17.51
CA ASN A 306 -11.17 12.84 17.86
C ASN A 306 -12.31 13.69 17.28
N GLY A 307 -12.82 14.63 18.08
CA GLY A 307 -13.98 15.48 17.80
C GLY A 307 -15.31 14.86 18.22
N HIS A 308 -15.33 13.60 18.69
CA HIS A 308 -16.53 12.99 19.26
C HIS A 308 -16.61 13.31 20.75
N GLN A 309 -17.58 14.16 21.09
CA GLN A 309 -17.95 14.39 22.49
C GLN A 309 -18.77 13.20 23.01
N VAL A 310 -18.43 12.73 24.20
CA VAL A 310 -19.13 11.63 24.88
C VAL A 310 -19.57 12.03 26.29
N GLU A 311 -20.69 11.46 26.72
CA GLU A 311 -21.22 11.60 28.07
C GLU A 311 -21.11 10.26 28.82
N ILE A 312 -20.29 10.23 29.87
CA ILE A 312 -20.02 9.05 30.69
C ILE A 312 -20.83 9.16 31.97
N ARG A 313 -21.76 8.25 32.20
CA ARG A 313 -22.64 8.22 33.36
C ARG A 313 -22.18 7.15 34.33
N TYR A 314 -21.94 7.52 35.58
CA TYR A 314 -21.49 6.59 36.62
C TYR A 314 -21.97 7.00 38.02
N ASN A 315 -22.08 6.02 38.91
CA ASN A 315 -22.49 6.22 40.31
C ASN A 315 -21.23 6.36 41.18
N GLY A 316 -20.76 7.60 41.34
CA GLY A 316 -19.52 7.89 42.05
C GLY A 316 -19.38 9.37 42.37
N SER A 317 -18.25 9.74 42.98
CA SER A 317 -17.93 11.14 43.22
C SER A 317 -17.67 11.89 41.91
N SER A 318 -17.78 13.22 41.92
CA SER A 318 -17.41 14.04 40.76
C SER A 318 -15.89 14.11 40.52
N SER A 319 -15.08 13.51 41.41
CA SER A 319 -13.65 13.39 41.24
C SER A 319 -13.34 12.35 40.17
N HIS A 320 -12.52 12.75 39.21
CA HIS A 320 -12.01 11.89 38.15
C HIS A 320 -10.65 12.43 37.71
N ASP A 321 -9.88 11.59 37.04
CA ASP A 321 -8.61 11.98 36.42
C ASP A 321 -8.49 11.39 35.02
N VAL A 322 -7.89 12.15 34.10
CA VAL A 322 -7.50 11.67 32.77
C VAL A 322 -6.05 11.25 32.85
N VAL A 323 -5.83 9.96 33.13
CA VAL A 323 -4.50 9.40 33.40
C VAL A 323 -3.59 9.50 32.17
N GLY A 324 -4.17 9.36 30.98
CA GLY A 324 -3.46 9.46 29.71
C GLY A 324 -4.07 8.57 28.64
N ARG A 325 -3.22 7.94 27.83
CA ARG A 325 -3.59 7.07 26.72
C ARG A 325 -2.85 5.75 26.79
N THR A 326 -3.42 4.71 26.19
CA THR A 326 -2.73 3.42 26.04
C THR A 326 -1.86 3.43 24.79
N GLU A 327 -0.76 2.66 24.82
CA GLU A 327 0.16 2.52 23.68
C GLU A 327 -0.52 1.89 22.46
N PHE A 328 -1.40 0.91 22.70
CA PHE A 328 -2.22 0.28 21.68
C PHE A 328 -3.70 0.40 22.02
N PHE A 329 -4.52 0.30 20.97
CA PHE A 329 -5.97 0.29 21.07
C PHE A 329 -6.45 -0.68 22.17
N ASN A 330 -7.45 -0.23 22.93
CA ASN A 330 -8.17 -1.03 23.93
C ASN A 330 -7.27 -1.73 24.96
N ASN A 331 -6.14 -1.10 25.29
CA ASN A 331 -5.15 -1.61 26.24
C ASN A 331 -4.58 -3.01 25.89
N HIS A 332 -4.55 -3.36 24.60
CA HIS A 332 -3.87 -4.57 24.15
C HIS A 332 -2.35 -4.47 24.36
N SER A 333 -1.69 -5.60 24.63
CA SER A 333 -0.24 -5.62 24.89
C SER A 333 0.60 -5.64 23.61
N ALA A 334 -0.01 -6.03 22.50
CA ALA A 334 0.63 -6.08 21.18
C ALA A 334 -0.33 -5.61 20.09
N ALA A 335 0.24 -5.11 19.00
CA ALA A 335 -0.46 -4.84 17.75
C ALA A 335 0.07 -5.78 16.67
N VAL A 336 -0.80 -6.41 15.89
CA VAL A 336 -0.43 -7.29 14.78
C VAL A 336 -0.89 -6.66 13.47
N THR A 337 0.04 -6.52 12.53
CA THR A 337 -0.23 -6.02 11.18
C THR A 337 0.18 -7.07 10.15
N ILE A 338 -0.53 -7.13 9.03
CA ILE A 338 -0.23 -8.06 7.94
C ILE A 338 -0.19 -7.30 6.62
N ALA A 339 0.99 -7.18 6.01
CA ALA A 339 1.11 -6.60 4.68
C ALA A 339 1.04 -7.68 3.60
N ALA A 340 0.06 -7.56 2.71
CA ALA A 340 -0.04 -8.41 1.53
C ALA A 340 0.70 -7.75 0.37
N HIS A 341 1.81 -8.35 -0.05
CA HIS A 341 2.67 -7.84 -1.12
C HIS A 341 2.26 -8.36 -2.50
N GLU A 342 2.59 -7.56 -3.53
CA GLU A 342 2.48 -7.91 -4.95
C GLU A 342 1.06 -8.37 -5.36
N THR A 343 0.04 -7.65 -4.88
CA THR A 343 -1.37 -8.06 -5.06
C THR A 343 -1.97 -7.53 -6.37
N HIS A 344 -1.56 -8.16 -7.49
CA HIS A 344 -2.04 -7.82 -8.85
C HIS A 344 -3.46 -8.32 -9.19
N ASP A 345 -3.98 -9.29 -8.44
CA ASP A 345 -5.34 -9.85 -8.62
C ASP A 345 -5.99 -9.98 -7.26
N LEU A 346 -6.43 -8.84 -6.73
CA LEU A 346 -6.88 -8.75 -5.35
C LEU A 346 -8.12 -9.61 -5.10
N PHE A 347 -8.96 -9.81 -6.11
CA PHE A 347 -10.06 -10.77 -6.06
C PHE A 347 -9.57 -12.20 -5.76
N LYS A 348 -8.56 -12.67 -6.50
CA LYS A 348 -8.02 -14.02 -6.33
C LYS A 348 -7.34 -14.19 -4.97
N TRP A 349 -6.68 -13.14 -4.49
CA TRP A 349 -5.89 -13.18 -3.27
C TRP A 349 -6.74 -13.05 -2.00
N SER A 350 -7.60 -12.04 -1.93
CA SER A 350 -8.51 -11.82 -0.78
C SER A 350 -9.47 -12.99 -0.56
N LYS A 351 -9.90 -13.68 -1.62
CA LYS A 351 -10.80 -14.84 -1.54
C LYS A 351 -10.27 -15.97 -0.65
N ARG A 352 -8.95 -16.03 -0.42
CA ARG A 352 -8.31 -17.06 0.41
C ARG A 352 -8.53 -16.86 1.91
N PHE A 353 -8.87 -15.65 2.31
CA PHE A 353 -9.03 -15.24 3.71
C PHE A 353 -10.50 -14.91 4.03
N VAL A 354 -11.44 -15.37 3.19
CA VAL A 354 -12.88 -15.14 3.42
C VAL A 354 -13.37 -15.85 4.67
N ASP A 355 -12.75 -16.98 5.03
CA ASP A 355 -13.06 -17.74 6.24
C ASP A 355 -12.24 -17.26 7.46
N ASP A 356 -11.31 -16.32 7.28
CA ASP A 356 -10.43 -15.75 8.31
C ASP A 356 -10.82 -14.29 8.59
N ASP A 357 -12.07 -14.07 9.00
CA ASP A 357 -12.66 -12.73 9.17
C ASP A 357 -12.03 -11.91 10.31
N HIS A 358 -11.25 -12.53 11.20
CA HIS A 358 -10.49 -11.86 12.24
C HIS A 358 -9.26 -11.14 11.69
N LEU A 359 -8.69 -11.61 10.58
CA LEU A 359 -7.49 -11.01 10.00
C LEU A 359 -7.81 -9.64 9.39
N VAL A 360 -6.82 -8.76 9.50
CA VAL A 360 -6.85 -7.41 8.97
C VAL A 360 -5.57 -7.21 8.15
N PHE A 361 -5.73 -6.76 6.91
CA PHE A 361 -4.63 -6.64 5.95
C PHE A 361 -4.39 -5.21 5.52
N THR A 362 -3.11 -4.85 5.37
CA THR A 362 -2.68 -3.77 4.48
C THR A 362 -2.41 -4.40 3.10
N TRP A 363 -3.36 -4.30 2.18
CA TRP A 363 -3.24 -4.79 0.81
C TRP A 363 -2.39 -3.83 -0.01
N LEU A 364 -1.14 -4.19 -0.29
CA LEU A 364 -0.26 -3.41 -1.15
C LEU A 364 -0.57 -3.78 -2.60
N VAL A 365 -1.30 -2.89 -3.27
CA VAL A 365 -1.86 -3.14 -4.60
C VAL A 365 -0.92 -2.74 -5.72
N GLU A 366 -0.96 -3.51 -6.79
CA GLU A 366 -0.28 -3.21 -8.05
C GLU A 366 -1.27 -3.49 -9.20
N PRO A 367 -1.40 -2.61 -10.21
CA PRO A 367 -2.17 -2.93 -11.40
C PRO A 367 -1.62 -4.18 -12.13
N ARG A 368 -2.46 -4.87 -12.89
CA ARG A 368 -2.02 -6.05 -13.65
C ARG A 368 -1.08 -5.61 -14.78
N GLU A 369 -0.01 -6.35 -15.04
CA GLU A 369 0.81 -6.07 -16.23
C GLU A 369 -0.01 -6.26 -17.52
N GLY A 370 -0.02 -5.25 -18.39
CA GLY A 370 -0.82 -5.23 -19.62
C GLY A 370 -0.12 -5.87 -20.83
N LEU A 371 1.20 -6.02 -20.76
CA LEU A 371 2.04 -6.48 -21.87
C LEU A 371 2.32 -7.99 -21.88
N SER A 372 2.12 -8.70 -20.77
CA SER A 372 2.41 -10.14 -20.69
C SER A 372 1.51 -10.99 -21.60
N GLU A 373 0.33 -10.47 -22.00
CA GLU A 373 -0.59 -11.13 -22.92
C GLU A 373 -0.55 -10.60 -24.36
N ALA A 374 0.24 -9.56 -24.65
CA ALA A 374 0.24 -8.92 -25.97
C ALA A 374 1.15 -9.67 -26.96
N GLY A 375 0.78 -10.92 -27.30
CA GLY A 375 1.50 -11.79 -28.24
C GLY A 375 1.76 -11.16 -29.63
N TRP A 376 1.09 -10.05 -29.96
CA TRP A 376 1.26 -9.29 -31.19
C TRP A 376 2.53 -8.44 -31.25
N LEU A 377 3.11 -8.02 -30.11
CA LEU A 377 4.32 -7.18 -30.08
C LEU A 377 5.51 -7.87 -30.76
N ARG A 378 5.63 -9.19 -30.63
CA ARG A 378 6.68 -9.99 -31.30
C ARG A 378 6.57 -9.89 -32.83
N TYR A 379 5.34 -9.86 -33.36
CA TYR A 379 5.10 -9.73 -34.79
C TYR A 379 5.38 -8.31 -35.29
N VAL A 380 5.11 -7.28 -34.47
CA VAL A 380 5.44 -5.90 -34.83
C VAL A 380 6.94 -5.63 -34.77
N ALA A 381 7.64 -6.10 -33.74
CA ALA A 381 9.10 -6.04 -33.68
C ALA A 381 9.76 -6.78 -34.86
N ALA A 382 9.26 -7.98 -35.19
CA ALA A 382 9.71 -8.71 -36.38
C ALA A 382 9.42 -7.94 -37.66
N GLY A 383 8.23 -7.33 -37.78
CA GLY A 383 7.85 -6.50 -38.92
C GLY A 383 8.76 -5.28 -39.10
N VAL A 384 9.09 -4.58 -38.02
CA VAL A 384 10.03 -3.45 -38.03
C VAL A 384 11.45 -3.90 -38.41
N ALA A 385 11.94 -5.01 -37.83
CA ALA A 385 13.26 -5.54 -38.15
C ALA A 385 13.37 -5.96 -39.63
N ILE A 386 12.38 -6.71 -40.13
CA ILE A 386 12.33 -7.17 -41.53
C ILE A 386 12.23 -5.97 -42.48
N SER A 387 11.35 -5.01 -42.19
CA SER A 387 11.19 -3.82 -43.04
C SER A 387 12.43 -2.94 -43.06
N THR A 388 13.15 -2.83 -41.93
CA THR A 388 14.42 -2.10 -41.86
C THR A 388 15.49 -2.80 -42.71
N VAL A 389 15.64 -4.12 -42.59
CA VAL A 389 16.61 -4.88 -43.41
C VAL A 389 16.27 -4.80 -44.90
N ILE A 390 15.01 -4.96 -45.27
CA ILE A 390 14.56 -4.82 -46.67
C ILE A 390 14.80 -3.40 -47.17
N GLY A 391 14.51 -2.38 -46.35
CA GLY A 391 14.78 -0.98 -46.65
C GLY A 391 16.25 -0.72 -46.94
N MET A 392 17.15 -1.21 -46.08
CA MET A 392 18.60 -1.12 -46.30
C MET A 392 19.03 -1.84 -47.58
N LEU A 393 18.54 -3.06 -47.82
CA LEU A 393 18.87 -3.81 -49.03
C LEU A 393 18.41 -3.13 -50.32
N LEU A 394 17.27 -2.43 -50.29
CA LEU A 394 16.77 -1.66 -51.43
C LEU A 394 17.57 -0.36 -51.66
N VAL A 395 18.03 0.30 -50.59
CA VAL A 395 18.93 1.45 -50.68
C VAL A 395 20.28 1.02 -51.27
N LEU A 396 20.89 -0.03 -50.73
CA LEU A 396 22.16 -0.58 -51.21
C LEU A 396 22.08 -0.98 -52.69
N LYS A 397 21.00 -1.67 -53.09
CA LYS A 397 20.75 -1.99 -54.50
C LYS A 397 20.71 -0.76 -55.40
N LYS A 398 20.12 0.35 -54.93
CA LYS A 398 20.05 1.61 -55.69
C LYS A 398 21.41 2.29 -55.82
N GLU A 399 22.28 2.12 -54.82
CA GLU A 399 23.67 2.61 -54.84
C GLU A 399 24.65 1.64 -55.52
N GLY A 400 24.16 0.53 -56.09
CA GLY A 400 24.98 -0.46 -56.79
C GLY A 400 25.85 -1.32 -55.88
N LEU A 401 25.56 -1.31 -54.57
CA LEU A 401 26.30 -2.05 -53.55
C LEU A 401 25.44 -3.20 -52.99
N GLY A 402 26.11 -4.26 -52.53
CA GLY A 402 25.45 -5.36 -51.82
C GLY A 402 24.83 -6.46 -52.70
N PRO A 403 24.24 -7.49 -52.06
CA PRO A 403 23.96 -8.79 -52.67
C PRO A 403 22.83 -8.80 -53.72
N LEU A 404 22.05 -7.71 -53.84
CA LEU A 404 20.96 -7.58 -54.81
C LEU A 404 21.35 -6.76 -56.06
N ALA A 405 22.58 -6.26 -56.13
CA ALA A 405 23.11 -5.64 -57.33
C ALA A 405 23.54 -6.73 -58.33
N LYS A 406 22.81 -6.89 -59.45
CA LYS A 406 23.18 -7.89 -60.47
C LYS A 406 24.40 -7.44 -61.26
N GLY A 407 25.38 -8.35 -61.36
CA GLY A 407 26.58 -8.22 -62.17
C GLY A 407 26.30 -8.19 -63.68
N GLN A 408 27.18 -7.50 -64.40
CA GLN A 408 27.31 -7.58 -65.86
C GLN A 408 28.46 -8.52 -66.21
N ASP A 409 28.18 -9.45 -67.11
CA ASP A 409 29.04 -10.49 -67.67
C ASP A 409 30.30 -9.97 -68.39
N ALA A 410 31.38 -10.79 -68.42
CA ALA A 410 32.40 -10.75 -69.47
C ALA A 410 33.10 -12.12 -69.70
N GLN A 411 32.57 -12.86 -70.69
CA GLN A 411 33.21 -13.65 -71.77
C GLN A 411 34.24 -14.80 -71.51
N PRO A 412 34.10 -15.96 -72.20
CA PRO A 412 35.04 -17.09 -72.13
C PRO A 412 36.30 -16.88 -72.99
N SER A 413 37.44 -17.35 -72.48
CA SER A 413 38.76 -17.32 -73.13
C SER A 413 38.92 -18.38 -74.23
N SER A 414 39.48 -17.98 -75.37
CA SER A 414 39.92 -18.84 -76.48
C SER A 414 41.19 -19.66 -76.14
N PRO A 415 41.43 -20.82 -76.77
CA PRO A 415 42.53 -21.71 -76.41
C PRO A 415 43.88 -21.30 -77.05
N PRO A 416 45.03 -21.73 -76.50
CA PRO A 416 46.34 -21.41 -77.05
C PRO A 416 46.71 -22.30 -78.24
N LYS A 417 47.40 -21.69 -79.22
CA LYS A 417 48.09 -22.39 -80.31
C LYS A 417 49.38 -23.03 -79.78
N SER A 418 49.63 -24.24 -80.24
CA SER A 418 50.88 -24.99 -80.10
C SER A 418 51.99 -24.42 -80.99
N GLU A 419 53.18 -24.24 -80.44
CA GLU A 419 54.47 -24.51 -81.11
C GLU A 419 55.19 -25.61 -80.34
#